data_AF-A0A0B4D8J9-F1
#
_entry.id   AF-A0A0B4D8J9-F1
#
_cell.length_a   1.000
_cell.length_b   1.000
_cell.length_c   1.000
_cell.angle_alpha   90.00
_cell.angle_beta   90.00
_cell.angle_gamma   90.00
#
_symmetry.space_group_name_H-M   'P 1'
#
loop_
_entity.id
_entity.type
_entity.pdbx_description
1 polymer ?
#
loop_
_entity_poly.entity_id
_entity_poly.type
_entity_poly.pdbx_seq_one_letter_code
_entity_poly.pdbx_strand_id
1 'polypeptide(L)'
;MKTTIENTFDDFKTALNNNPALQEQFRENPVKAAENLVTTNPKDTDYWIYRIIVIALGLAVLGIITGLILITLSNLRFDTQLITIFTAISSGAIGALAGLLAPSPSKQ
;
A
#
# COMPACT_ATOMS: atom_id res chain seq x y z
N MET A 1 -10.02 -2.59 -25.94
CA MET A 1 -10.26 -2.42 -24.48
C MET A 1 -9.23 -3.28 -23.76
N LYS A 2 -8.45 -2.69 -22.83
CA LYS A 2 -7.52 -3.46 -21.99
C LYS A 2 -8.32 -4.12 -20.88
N THR A 3 -8.34 -5.45 -20.85
CA THR A 3 -8.94 -6.26 -19.78
C THR A 3 -7.96 -6.31 -18.61
N THR A 4 -8.36 -5.73 -17.48
CA THR A 4 -7.62 -5.78 -16.22
C THR A 4 -7.92 -7.12 -15.54
N ILE A 5 -6.90 -7.87 -15.12
CA ILE A 5 -7.06 -9.15 -14.41
C ILE A 5 -6.59 -8.93 -12.96
N GLU A 6 -7.51 -8.98 -11.99
CA GLU A 6 -7.25 -8.78 -10.55
C GLU A 6 -6.75 -10.07 -9.87
N ASN A 7 -5.86 -10.82 -10.52
CA ASN A 7 -5.28 -12.06 -9.95
C ASN A 7 -6.29 -13.14 -9.53
N THR A 8 -7.54 -13.08 -9.98
CA THR A 8 -8.56 -14.06 -9.61
C THR A 8 -8.86 -15.01 -10.77
N PHE A 9 -9.10 -16.29 -10.45
CA PHE A 9 -9.45 -17.33 -11.43
C PHE A 9 -10.65 -16.93 -12.30
N ASP A 10 -11.60 -16.17 -11.75
CA ASP A 10 -12.77 -15.67 -12.48
C ASP A 10 -12.43 -14.65 -13.57
N ASP A 11 -11.44 -13.79 -13.34
CA ASP A 11 -10.96 -12.85 -14.35
C ASP A 11 -10.22 -13.57 -15.47
N PHE A 12 -9.43 -14.58 -15.11
CA PHE A 12 -8.80 -15.46 -16.09
C PHE A 12 -9.86 -16.17 -16.94
N LYS A 13 -10.88 -16.76 -16.32
CA LYS A 13 -12.00 -17.42 -17.02
C LYS A 13 -12.73 -16.45 -17.95
N THR A 14 -12.94 -15.20 -17.51
CA THR A 14 -13.57 -14.15 -18.31
C THR A 14 -12.69 -13.74 -19.50
N ALA A 15 -11.38 -13.56 -19.29
CA ALA A 15 -10.43 -13.25 -20.35
C ALA A 15 -10.30 -14.39 -21.37
N LEU A 16 -10.33 -15.65 -20.91
CA LEU A 16 -10.30 -16.84 -21.76
C LEU A 16 -11.58 -16.97 -22.59
N ASN A 17 -12.75 -16.74 -22.00
CA ASN A 17 -14.02 -16.81 -22.72
C ASN A 17 -14.16 -15.72 -23.80
N ASN A 18 -13.61 -14.53 -23.55
CA ASN A 18 -13.76 -13.38 -24.44
C ASN A 18 -12.66 -13.24 -25.50
N ASN A 19 -11.61 -14.09 -25.48
CA ASN A 19 -10.51 -14.01 -26.42
C ASN A 19 -10.25 -15.35 -27.14
N PRO A 20 -10.69 -15.49 -28.41
CA PRO A 20 -10.49 -16.70 -29.21
C PRO A 20 -9.02 -17.09 -29.37
N ALA A 21 -8.13 -16.11 -29.49
CA ALA A 21 -6.69 -16.37 -29.64
C ALA A 21 -6.06 -16.91 -28.35
N LEU A 22 -6.53 -16.47 -27.18
CA LEU A 22 -6.11 -17.05 -25.90
C LEU A 22 -6.63 -18.47 -25.72
N GLN A 23 -7.83 -18.79 -26.21
CA GLN A 23 -8.35 -20.16 -26.18
C GLN A 23 -7.50 -21.11 -27.01
N GLU A 24 -7.07 -20.67 -28.19
CA GLU A 24 -6.22 -21.46 -29.08
C GLU A 24 -4.83 -21.68 -28.46
N GLN A 25 -4.20 -20.62 -27.95
CA GLN A 25 -2.92 -20.73 -27.24
C GLN A 25 -3.01 -21.60 -25.98
N PHE A 26 -4.11 -21.52 -25.23
CA PHE A 26 -4.33 -22.34 -24.04
C PHE A 26 -4.58 -23.82 -24.39
N ARG A 27 -5.20 -24.10 -25.55
CA ARG A 27 -5.39 -25.47 -26.07
C ARG A 27 -4.09 -26.08 -26.56
N GLU A 28 -3.25 -25.30 -27.25
CA GLU A 28 -1.96 -25.78 -27.75
C GLU A 28 -0.95 -26.02 -26.62
N ASN A 29 -0.84 -25.06 -25.69
CA ASN A 29 0.08 -25.20 -24.56
C ASN A 29 -0.42 -24.39 -23.34
N PRO A 30 -1.17 -25.02 -22.43
CA PRO A 30 -1.81 -24.32 -21.31
C PRO A 30 -0.79 -23.70 -20.35
N VAL A 31 0.38 -24.34 -20.17
CA VAL A 31 1.43 -23.85 -19.27
C VAL A 31 2.07 -22.57 -19.82
N LYS A 32 2.42 -22.56 -21.11
CA LYS A 32 3.01 -21.39 -21.76
C LYS A 32 2.01 -20.25 -21.92
N ALA A 33 0.73 -20.56 -22.14
CA ALA A 33 -0.33 -19.56 -22.17
C ALA A 33 -0.50 -18.90 -20.80
N ALA A 34 -0.43 -19.67 -19.71
CA ALA A 34 -0.51 -19.15 -18.35
C ALA A 34 0.70 -18.27 -17.97
N GLU A 35 1.91 -18.57 -18.45
CA GLU A 35 3.10 -17.73 -18.24
C GLU A 35 2.98 -16.34 -18.89
N ASN A 36 2.25 -16.23 -20.01
CA ASN A 36 2.03 -14.96 -20.71
C ASN A 36 0.91 -14.11 -20.10
N LEU A 37 0.20 -14.62 -19.10
CA LEU A 37 -0.76 -13.85 -18.34
C LEU A 37 0.00 -13.00 -17.33
N VAL A 38 0.35 -11.79 -17.78
CA VAL A 38 0.93 -10.76 -16.92
C VAL A 38 -0.10 -10.42 -15.85
N THR A 39 0.15 -10.93 -14.65
CA THR A 39 -0.55 -10.55 -13.43
C THR A 39 -0.15 -9.12 -13.08
N THR A 40 -0.91 -8.13 -13.57
CA THR A 40 -0.86 -6.78 -13.01
C THR A 40 -1.40 -6.85 -11.60
N ASN A 41 -0.52 -7.10 -10.64
CA ASN A 41 -0.86 -7.00 -9.24
C ASN A 41 -1.23 -5.52 -8.98
N PRO A 42 -2.43 -5.19 -8.50
CA PRO A 42 -2.77 -3.81 -8.18
C PRO A 42 -1.83 -3.19 -7.13
N LYS A 43 -1.09 -4.02 -6.38
CA LYS A 43 0.03 -3.59 -5.52
C LYS A 43 1.18 -2.90 -6.27
N ASP A 44 1.39 -3.23 -7.55
CA ASP A 44 2.39 -2.57 -8.40
C ASP A 44 1.85 -1.28 -9.05
N THR A 45 0.54 -1.05 -8.98
CA THR A 45 -0.14 0.00 -9.76
C THR A 45 -0.06 1.38 -9.13
N ASP A 46 0.28 1.53 -7.84
CA ASP A 46 0.18 2.88 -7.26
C ASP A 46 1.21 3.23 -6.18
N TYR A 47 2.46 3.46 -6.63
CA TYR A 47 3.50 4.15 -5.86
C TYR A 47 3.05 5.50 -5.30
N TRP A 48 2.01 6.11 -5.89
CA TRP A 48 1.46 7.40 -5.47
C TRP A 48 0.63 7.26 -4.20
N ILE A 49 -0.21 6.24 -4.08
CA ILE A 49 -0.92 5.90 -2.83
C ILE A 49 0.07 5.64 -1.69
N TYR A 50 1.12 4.86 -1.95
CA TYR A 50 2.17 4.62 -0.98
C TYR A 50 2.81 5.94 -0.50
N ARG A 51 3.19 6.82 -1.45
CA ARG A 51 3.79 8.12 -1.13
C ARG A 51 2.85 9.01 -0.32
N ILE A 52 1.57 9.08 -0.68
CA ILE A 52 0.59 9.92 0.04
C ILE A 52 0.47 9.46 1.50
N ILE A 53 0.39 8.16 1.75
CA ILE A 53 0.27 7.61 3.11
C ILE A 53 1.51 7.95 3.94
N VAL A 54 2.71 7.73 3.38
CA VAL A 54 3.98 8.04 4.06
C VAL A 54 4.11 9.53 4.34
N ILE A 55 3.79 10.40 3.38
CA ILE A 55 3.84 11.86 3.54
C ILE A 55 2.82 12.32 4.59
N ALA A 56 1.59 11.82 4.55
CA ALA A 56 0.55 12.19 5.50
C ALA A 56 0.92 11.79 6.95
N LEU A 57 1.41 10.56 7.14
CA LEU A 57 1.89 10.09 8.45
C LEU A 57 3.12 10.88 8.92
N GLY A 58 4.07 11.17 8.03
CA GLY A 58 5.25 11.98 8.35
C GLY A 58 4.89 13.41 8.76
N LEU A 59 3.99 14.07 8.02
CA LEU A 59 3.50 15.41 8.35
C LEU A 59 2.73 15.42 9.67
N ALA A 60 1.95 14.38 9.98
CA ALA A 60 1.27 14.28 11.26
C ALA A 60 2.27 14.25 12.44
N VAL A 61 3.31 13.43 12.34
CA VAL A 61 4.37 13.36 13.37
C VAL A 61 5.11 14.69 13.49
N LEU A 62 5.52 15.29 12.37
CA LEU A 62 6.19 16.60 12.37
C LEU A 62 5.31 17.71 12.95
N GLY A 63 4.01 17.69 12.64
CA GLY A 63 3.03 18.63 13.20
C GLY A 63 2.89 18.51 14.71
N ILE A 64 2.83 17.28 15.23
CA ILE A 64 2.79 17.00 16.67
C ILE A 64 4.05 17.54 17.36
N ILE A 65 5.24 17.22 16.82
CA ILE A 65 6.53 17.68 17.38
C ILE A 65 6.59 19.22 17.37
N THR A 66 6.25 19.84 16.24
CA THR A 66 6.28 21.31 16.11
C THR A 66 5.29 21.99 17.04
N GLY A 67 4.08 21.44 17.17
CA GLY A 67 3.06 21.93 18.10
C GLY A 67 3.52 21.86 19.55
N LEU A 68 4.11 20.74 19.98
CA LEU A 68 4.67 20.58 21.32
C LEU A 68 5.79 21.59 21.61
N ILE A 69 6.67 21.85 20.64
CA ILE A 69 7.75 22.84 20.77
C ILE A 69 7.18 24.27 20.92
N LEU A 70 6.25 24.67 20.05
CA LEU A 70 5.63 26.00 20.10
C LEU A 70 4.88 26.25 21.41
N ILE A 71 4.18 25.24 21.92
CA ILE A 71 3.42 25.35 23.16
C ILE A 71 4.36 25.44 24.38
N THR A 72 5.48 24.70 24.34
CA THR A 72 6.54 24.80 25.37
C THR A 72 7.17 26.19 25.39
N LEU A 73 7.43 26.78 24.22
CA LEU A 73 7.98 28.14 24.10
C LEU A 73 7.00 29.23 24.56
N SER A 74 5.70 28.99 24.49
CA SER A 74 4.66 29.94 24.88
C SER A 74 4.23 29.83 26.35
N ASN A 75 4.91 29.02 27.18
CA ASN A 75 4.59 28.79 28.60
C ASN A 75 3.14 28.34 28.86
N LEU A 76 2.48 27.79 27.84
CA LEU A 76 1.15 27.20 27.97
C LEU A 76 1.30 25.87 28.73
N ARG A 77 0.59 25.75 29.86
CA ARG A 77 0.60 24.52 30.65
C ARG A 77 -0.21 23.43 29.95
N PHE A 78 0.44 22.31 29.67
CA PHE A 78 -0.23 21.11 29.20
C PHE A 78 -0.77 20.28 30.36
N ASP A 79 -1.91 19.64 30.11
CA ASP A 79 -2.32 18.46 30.86
C ASP A 79 -1.43 17.28 30.43
N THR A 80 -0.92 16.52 31.41
CA THR A 80 -0.16 15.28 31.20
C THR A 80 -0.92 14.28 30.31
N GLN A 81 -2.25 14.31 30.34
CA GLN A 81 -3.11 13.50 29.47
C GLN A 81 -2.91 13.84 27.98
N LEU A 82 -2.76 15.13 27.64
CA LEU A 82 -2.53 15.58 26.26
C LEU A 82 -1.19 15.07 25.72
N ILE A 83 -0.14 15.14 26.53
CA ILE A 83 1.19 14.61 26.20
C ILE A 83 1.11 13.10 25.95
N THR A 84 0.34 12.37 26.78
CA THR A 84 0.14 10.93 26.64
C THR A 84 -0.55 10.57 25.32
N ILE A 85 -1.61 11.31 24.96
CA ILE A 85 -2.34 11.12 23.70
C ILE A 85 -1.41 11.36 22.50
N PHE A 86 -0.65 12.46 22.50
CA PHE A 86 0.31 12.75 21.43
C PHE A 86 1.40 11.69 21.30
N THR A 87 1.90 11.20 22.43
CA THR A 87 2.91 10.14 22.47
C THR A 87 2.35 8.82 21.89
N ALA A 88 1.11 8.46 22.25
CA ALA A 88 0.45 7.25 21.75
C ALA A 88 0.23 7.30 20.23
N ILE A 89 -0.27 8.44 19.71
CA ILE A 89 -0.48 8.63 18.27
C ILE A 89 0.85 8.58 17.52
N SER A 90 1.89 9.25 18.04
CA SER A 90 3.21 9.27 17.44
C SER A 90 3.82 7.87 17.38
N SER A 91 3.70 7.08 18.45
CA SER A 91 4.16 5.68 18.50
C SER A 91 3.45 4.80 17.47
N GLY A 92 2.12 4.92 17.37
CA GLY A 92 1.33 4.19 16.37
C GLY A 92 1.67 4.57 14.92
N ALA A 93 1.87 5.86 14.65
CA ALA A 93 2.26 6.36 13.32
C ALA A 93 3.66 5.87 12.92
N ILE A 94 4.64 5.90 13.82
CA ILE A 94 5.99 5.36 13.59
C ILE A 94 5.94 3.85 13.36
N GLY A 95 5.16 3.10 14.14
CA GLY A 95 4.97 1.67 13.96
C GLY A 95 4.35 1.31 12.61
N ALA A 96 3.35 2.07 12.16
CA ALA A 96 2.74 1.89 10.84
C ALA A 96 3.72 2.20 9.71
N LEU A 97 4.53 3.27 9.82
CA LEU A 97 5.59 3.58 8.86
C LEU A 97 6.65 2.47 8.80
N ALA A 98 7.09 1.96 9.96
CA ALA A 98 8.03 0.86 10.02
C ALA A 98 7.48 -0.41 9.37
N GLY A 99 6.20 -0.73 9.61
CA GLY A 99 5.53 -1.86 8.96
C GLY A 99 5.37 -1.69 7.45
N LEU A 100 5.07 -0.48 6.98
CA LEU A 100 4.93 -0.16 5.56
C LEU A 100 6.27 -0.16 4.81
N LEU A 101 7.36 0.22 5.49
CA LEU A 101 8.72 0.25 4.98
C LEU A 101 9.47 -1.07 5.18
N ALA A 102 8.90 -2.02 5.93
CA ALA A 102 9.54 -3.30 6.17
C ALA A 102 9.73 -4.04 4.84
N PRO A 103 10.93 -4.61 4.58
CA PRO A 103 11.17 -5.37 3.37
C PRO A 103 10.19 -6.55 3.31
N SER A 104 9.57 -6.74 2.15
CA SER A 104 8.72 -7.90 1.94
C SER A 104 9.55 -9.18 2.13
N PRO A 105 8.99 -10.24 2.76
CA PRO A 105 9.70 -11.49 2.94
C PRO A 105 10.18 -11.99 1.58
N SER A 106 11.51 -12.04 1.39
CA SER A 106 12.10 -12.66 0.22
C SER A 106 11.73 -14.13 0.25
N LYS A 107 10.92 -14.59 -0.71
CA LYS A 107 10.65 -16.01 -0.92
C LYS A 107 12.01 -16.74 -1.06
N GLN A 108 12.37 -17.49 -0.02
CA GLN A 108 13.37 -18.55 -0.13
C GLN A 108 12.72 -19.78 -0.75
#